data_AF-A0A420VJJ0-F1
#
_entry.id   AF-A0A420VJJ0-F1
#
_cell.length_a   1.000
_cell.length_b   1.000
_cell.length_c   1.000
_cell.angle_alpha   90.00
_cell.angle_beta   90.00
_cell.angle_gamma   90.00
#
_symmetry.space_group_name_H-M   'P 1'
#
loop_
_entity.id
_entity.type
_entity.pdbx_description
1 polymer ?
#
loop_
_entity_poly.entity_id
_entity_poly.type
_entity_poly.pdbx_seq_one_letter_code
_entity_poly.pdbx_strand_id
1 'polypeptide(L)'
;MNLQKLFDLQRQLDERIEQEHPRKPGEDRLAKKNLALLVELGELANEWRGFKFWSHDQEPRTEEKIYCRYCGGQGEGYFAGHTWTGKKEKCIFCNGTGIMGVKNPLLEKYVDGLYFLFSIGLEENIGILDEVDVCQSDDITSQFLELFDTISNLPYDISEYPYIFGLYLGLGEMLGFTWEEIEESYFKKNRENHERQNNGY
;
A
#
# COMPACT_ATOMS: atom_id res chain seq x y z
N MET A 1 -10.33 9.91 -12.41
CA MET A 1 -10.06 8.61 -11.77
C MET A 1 -10.56 7.49 -12.66
N ASN A 2 -9.73 6.51 -13.04
CA ASN A 2 -10.17 5.33 -13.80
C ASN A 2 -10.07 4.08 -12.91
N LEU A 3 -11.13 3.83 -12.13
CA LEU A 3 -11.18 2.68 -11.22
C LEU A 3 -11.22 1.35 -11.95
N GLN A 4 -11.86 1.30 -13.13
CA GLN A 4 -11.99 0.09 -13.95
C GLN A 4 -10.64 -0.59 -14.20
N LYS A 5 -9.63 0.20 -14.58
CA LYS A 5 -8.29 -0.32 -14.85
C LYS A 5 -7.64 -0.94 -13.62
N LEU A 6 -7.76 -0.33 -12.44
CA LEU A 6 -7.19 -0.88 -11.21
C LEU A 6 -7.95 -2.13 -10.76
N PHE A 7 -9.28 -2.13 -10.90
CA PHE A 7 -10.13 -3.26 -10.59
C PHE A 7 -9.80 -4.49 -11.44
N ASP A 8 -9.56 -4.30 -12.75
CA ASP A 8 -9.16 -5.37 -13.66
C ASP A 8 -7.77 -5.96 -13.33
N LEU A 9 -6.84 -5.14 -12.87
CA LEU A 9 -5.55 -5.63 -12.38
C LEU A 9 -5.71 -6.40 -11.06
N GLN A 10 -6.58 -5.95 -10.18
CA GLN A 10 -6.84 -6.64 -8.93
C GLN A 10 -7.46 -8.02 -9.18
N ARG A 11 -8.42 -8.10 -10.08
CA ARG A 11 -9.05 -9.36 -10.48
C ARG A 11 -8.03 -10.38 -10.97
N GLN A 12 -7.10 -9.96 -11.84
CA GLN A 12 -6.03 -10.84 -12.33
C GLN A 12 -5.08 -11.31 -11.22
N LEU A 13 -4.75 -10.42 -10.27
CA LEU A 13 -3.92 -10.76 -9.12
C LEU A 13 -4.63 -11.78 -8.21
N ASP A 14 -5.90 -11.54 -7.89
CA ASP A 14 -6.74 -12.40 -7.04
C ASP A 14 -6.96 -13.78 -7.67
N GLU A 15 -7.28 -13.84 -8.97
CA GLU A 15 -7.42 -15.10 -9.73
C GLU A 15 -6.15 -15.96 -9.62
N ARG A 16 -4.97 -15.33 -9.66
CA ARG A 16 -3.70 -16.03 -9.50
C ARG A 16 -3.44 -16.46 -8.06
N ILE A 17 -3.79 -15.63 -7.07
CA ILE A 17 -3.70 -15.99 -5.64
C ILE A 17 -4.57 -17.22 -5.34
N GLU A 18 -5.77 -17.30 -5.90
CA GLU A 18 -6.66 -18.47 -5.73
C GLU A 18 -6.07 -19.74 -6.36
N GLN A 19 -5.34 -19.62 -7.47
CA GLN A 19 -4.64 -20.75 -8.11
C GLN A 19 -3.43 -21.23 -7.29
N GLU A 20 -2.61 -20.31 -6.78
CA GLU A 20 -1.40 -20.61 -6.02
C GLU A 20 -1.71 -21.00 -4.56
N HIS A 21 -2.79 -20.45 -3.99
CA HIS A 21 -3.20 -20.64 -2.60
C HIS A 21 -4.70 -21.01 -2.50
N PRO A 22 -5.08 -22.22 -2.98
CA PRO A 22 -6.48 -22.65 -3.02
C PRO A 22 -7.09 -22.72 -1.62
N ARG A 23 -8.38 -22.37 -1.55
CA ARG A 23 -9.13 -22.35 -0.29
C ARG A 23 -9.17 -23.71 0.37
N LYS A 24 -9.04 -23.71 1.69
CA LYS A 24 -9.24 -24.92 2.52
C LYS A 24 -10.72 -25.07 2.89
N PRO A 25 -11.21 -26.29 3.14
CA PRO A 25 -12.58 -26.49 3.62
C PRO A 25 -12.87 -25.68 4.88
N GLY A 26 -13.96 -24.91 4.88
CA GLY A 26 -14.37 -24.05 5.99
C GLY A 26 -13.57 -22.73 6.11
N GLU A 27 -12.73 -22.40 5.12
CA GLU A 27 -12.01 -21.14 5.10
C GLU A 27 -12.94 -19.96 4.77
N ASP A 28 -12.96 -18.98 5.66
CA ASP A 28 -13.56 -17.67 5.40
C ASP A 28 -12.51 -16.73 4.80
N ARG A 29 -12.51 -16.59 3.47
CA ARG A 29 -11.57 -15.74 2.74
C ARG A 29 -11.92 -14.26 2.89
N LEU A 30 -13.22 -13.92 2.96
CA LEU A 30 -13.68 -12.56 3.17
C LEU A 30 -13.19 -12.02 4.52
N ALA A 31 -13.36 -12.78 5.61
CA ALA A 31 -12.89 -12.37 6.93
C ALA A 31 -11.38 -12.11 6.96
N LYS A 32 -10.58 -12.90 6.24
CA LYS A 32 -9.12 -12.68 6.11
C LYS A 32 -8.80 -11.41 5.35
N LYS A 33 -9.51 -11.14 4.23
CA LYS A 33 -9.35 -9.90 3.46
C LYS A 33 -9.74 -8.68 4.31
N ASN A 34 -10.82 -8.78 5.08
CA ASN A 34 -11.25 -7.71 5.99
C ASN A 34 -10.22 -7.42 7.08
N LEU A 35 -9.70 -8.47 7.73
CA LEU A 35 -8.62 -8.31 8.70
C LEU A 35 -7.37 -7.68 8.07
N ALA A 36 -7.00 -8.09 6.85
CA ALA A 36 -5.86 -7.52 6.15
C ALA A 36 -6.07 -6.02 5.84
N LEU A 37 -7.28 -5.62 5.43
CA LEU A 37 -7.63 -4.21 5.25
C LEU A 37 -7.46 -3.40 6.54
N LEU A 38 -7.94 -3.91 7.68
CA LEU A 38 -7.76 -3.25 8.99
C LEU A 38 -6.29 -3.13 9.39
N VAL A 39 -5.48 -4.17 9.11
CA VAL A 39 -4.03 -4.14 9.39
C VAL A 39 -3.35 -3.06 8.54
N GLU A 40 -3.59 -3.04 7.23
CA GLU A 40 -3.00 -2.02 6.35
C GLU A 40 -3.48 -0.60 6.68
N LEU A 41 -4.73 -0.43 7.12
CA LEU A 41 -5.22 0.86 7.61
C LEU A 41 -4.48 1.30 8.88
N GLY A 42 -4.17 0.37 9.79
CA GLY A 42 -3.34 0.62 10.96
C GLY A 42 -1.89 0.94 10.62
N GLU A 43 -1.33 0.31 9.60
CA GLU A 43 0.00 0.63 9.07
C GLU A 43 0.02 2.02 8.42
N LEU A 44 -1.02 2.36 7.64
CA LEU A 44 -1.21 3.69 7.07
C LEU A 44 -1.29 4.76 8.16
N ALA A 45 -2.10 4.55 9.21
CA ALA A 45 -2.17 5.47 10.34
C ALA A 45 -0.79 5.62 11.03
N ASN A 46 -0.01 4.53 11.11
CA ASN A 46 1.32 4.54 11.69
C ASN A 46 2.35 5.34 10.89
N GLU A 47 2.24 5.34 9.57
CA GLU A 47 3.04 6.18 8.66
C GLU A 47 2.53 7.63 8.65
N TRP A 48 1.23 7.88 8.89
CA TRP A 48 0.68 9.23 9.02
C TRP A 48 1.10 9.93 10.31
N ARG A 49 1.17 9.18 11.42
CA ARG A 49 1.70 9.61 12.73
C ARG A 49 0.98 10.75 13.45
N GLY A 50 -0.01 11.41 12.86
CA GLY A 50 -0.73 12.53 13.50
C GLY A 50 -1.44 12.17 14.81
N PHE A 51 -1.80 10.88 15.03
CA PHE A 51 -2.37 10.42 16.29
C PHE A 51 -1.35 10.28 17.45
N LYS A 52 -0.04 10.35 17.17
CA LYS A 52 1.03 10.08 18.14
C LYS A 52 1.30 11.31 19.02
N PHE A 53 0.28 11.78 19.74
CA PHE A 53 0.32 12.99 20.57
C PHE A 53 1.42 12.98 21.65
N TRP A 54 1.93 11.80 22.01
CA TRP A 54 3.03 11.60 22.96
C TRP A 54 4.42 11.66 22.30
N SER A 55 4.51 11.81 20.99
CA SER A 55 5.76 11.86 20.24
C SER A 55 6.13 13.29 19.87
N HIS A 56 7.43 13.60 19.92
CA HIS A 56 7.99 14.82 19.35
C HIS A 56 8.06 14.80 17.81
N ASP A 57 7.77 13.65 17.20
CA ASP A 57 7.83 13.43 15.76
C ASP A 57 6.47 12.88 15.30
N GLN A 58 5.62 13.78 14.84
CA GLN A 58 4.29 13.49 14.32
C GLN A 58 4.21 13.70 12.80
N GLU A 59 5.36 13.88 12.14
CA GLU A 59 5.44 14.18 10.72
C GLU A 59 5.19 12.93 9.87
N PRO A 60 4.22 12.96 8.93
CA PRO A 60 3.93 11.85 8.05
C PRO A 60 5.16 11.33 7.29
N ARG A 61 5.26 10.02 7.11
CA ARG A 61 6.34 9.37 6.36
C ARG A 61 6.08 9.40 4.86
N THR A 62 6.27 10.58 4.28
CA THR A 62 6.06 10.82 2.84
C THR A 62 7.32 10.61 2.00
N GLU A 63 8.49 10.56 2.63
CA GLU A 63 9.76 10.32 1.96
C GLU A 63 10.68 9.42 2.79
N GLU A 64 11.13 8.31 2.20
CA GLU A 64 12.18 7.44 2.74
C GLU A 64 13.25 7.15 1.68
N LYS A 65 14.51 7.41 2.04
CA LYS A 65 15.66 7.11 1.18
C LYS A 65 16.00 5.63 1.23
N ILE A 66 16.06 5.01 0.06
CA ILE A 66 16.54 3.63 -0.10
C ILE A 66 18.05 3.68 -0.21
N TYR A 67 18.74 3.30 0.85
CA TYR A 67 20.20 3.30 0.86
C TYR A 67 20.78 2.16 0.03
N CYS A 68 21.91 2.43 -0.62
CA CYS A 68 22.65 1.43 -1.37
C CYS A 68 23.20 0.35 -0.43
N ARG A 69 22.68 -0.87 -0.56
CA ARG A 69 23.09 -2.03 0.24
C ARG A 69 24.57 -2.38 0.12
N TYR A 70 25.21 -2.01 -0.98
CA TYR A 70 26.63 -2.33 -1.24
C TYR A 70 27.60 -1.40 -0.50
N CYS A 71 27.21 -0.14 -0.27
CA CYS A 71 28.02 0.83 0.48
C CYS A 71 27.41 1.25 1.81
N GLY A 72 26.26 0.68 2.20
CA GLY A 72 25.52 1.08 3.42
C GLY A 72 25.17 2.57 3.43
N GLY A 73 24.85 3.15 2.27
CA GLY A 73 24.51 4.58 2.17
C GLY A 73 25.68 5.56 2.11
N GLN A 74 26.94 5.10 2.20
CA GLN A 74 28.10 6.00 2.27
C GLN A 74 28.50 6.66 0.94
N GLY A 75 28.03 6.13 -0.20
CA GLY A 75 28.51 6.55 -1.52
C GLY A 75 29.92 6.04 -1.87
N GLU A 76 30.60 5.40 -0.92
CA GLU A 76 31.96 4.86 -1.07
C GLU A 76 32.00 3.36 -0.75
N GLY A 77 32.77 2.58 -1.52
CA GLY A 77 32.96 1.15 -1.31
C GLY A 77 34.38 0.70 -1.61
N TYR A 78 34.71 -0.56 -1.32
CA TYR A 78 36.05 -1.13 -1.53
C TYR A 78 36.20 -1.89 -2.85
N PHE A 79 35.29 -1.66 -3.79
CA PHE A 79 35.19 -2.42 -5.03
C PHE A 79 35.24 -1.49 -6.24
N ALA A 80 36.13 -1.82 -7.18
CA ALA A 80 36.14 -1.29 -8.54
C ALA A 80 35.67 -2.40 -9.50
N GLY A 81 34.45 -2.29 -10.01
CA GLY A 81 33.80 -3.42 -10.68
C GLY A 81 33.57 -4.60 -9.73
N HIS A 82 34.05 -5.78 -10.11
CA HIS A 82 34.01 -7.00 -9.28
C HIS A 82 35.33 -7.24 -8.51
N THR A 83 36.23 -6.26 -8.48
CA THR A 83 37.56 -6.40 -7.87
C THR A 83 37.63 -5.63 -6.57
N TRP A 84 37.99 -6.31 -5.47
CA TRP A 84 38.29 -5.65 -4.20
C TRP A 84 39.62 -4.89 -4.31
N THR A 85 39.59 -3.59 -4.05
CA THR A 85 40.76 -2.70 -4.18
C THR A 85 41.42 -2.39 -2.84
N GLY A 86 40.73 -2.66 -1.72
CA GLY A 86 41.19 -2.31 -0.37
C GLY A 86 41.24 -0.80 -0.08
N LYS A 87 40.79 0.03 -1.03
CA LYS A 87 40.68 1.49 -0.89
C LYS A 87 39.22 1.89 -0.98
N LYS A 88 38.80 2.87 -0.17
CA LYS A 88 37.49 3.49 -0.34
C LYS A 88 37.49 4.28 -1.64
N GLU A 89 36.67 3.84 -2.58
CA GLU A 89 36.46 4.46 -3.88
C GLU A 89 34.97 4.73 -4.08
N LYS A 90 34.65 5.55 -5.08
CA LYS A 90 33.27 5.85 -5.45
C LYS A 90 32.49 4.56 -5.69
N CYS A 91 31.38 4.37 -4.97
CA CYS A 91 30.57 3.16 -5.11
C CYS A 91 29.96 3.09 -6.51
N ILE A 92 30.31 2.06 -7.27
CA ILE A 92 29.83 1.86 -8.64
C ILE A 92 28.32 1.58 -8.71
N PHE A 93 27.75 0.96 -7.67
CA PHE A 93 26.36 0.50 -7.67
C PHE A 93 25.36 1.65 -7.49
N CYS A 94 25.74 2.69 -6.76
CA CYS A 94 24.94 3.91 -6.60
C CYS A 94 25.56 5.12 -7.30
N ASN A 95 26.59 4.92 -8.12
CA ASN A 95 27.37 5.98 -8.75
C ASN A 95 27.77 7.09 -7.74
N GLY A 96 28.18 6.70 -6.54
CA GLY A 96 28.66 7.60 -5.50
C GLY A 96 27.59 8.34 -4.68
N THR A 97 26.29 8.14 -4.94
CA THR A 97 25.24 8.88 -4.22
C THR A 97 24.94 8.30 -2.84
N GLY A 98 25.20 7.01 -2.63
CA GLY A 98 24.74 6.25 -1.47
C GLY A 98 23.24 5.93 -1.48
N ILE A 99 22.47 6.49 -2.42
CA ILE A 99 21.01 6.42 -2.48
C ILE A 99 20.62 5.72 -3.78
N MET A 100 19.83 4.65 -3.67
CA MET A 100 19.32 3.87 -4.79
C MET A 100 17.93 4.29 -5.25
N GLY A 101 17.24 5.07 -4.42
CA GLY A 101 15.91 5.57 -4.72
C GLY A 101 15.28 6.26 -3.53
N VAL A 102 14.06 6.73 -3.76
CA VAL A 102 13.20 7.33 -2.76
C VAL A 102 11.84 6.66 -2.89
N LYS A 103 11.19 6.40 -1.76
CA LYS A 103 9.82 5.90 -1.71
C LYS A 103 8.98 6.73 -0.76
N ASN A 104 7.66 6.60 -0.87
CA ASN A 104 6.69 7.26 0.01
C ASN A 104 5.99 6.16 0.84
N PRO A 105 6.47 5.85 2.06
CA PRO A 105 5.87 4.82 2.91
C PRO A 105 4.38 5.00 3.16
N LEU A 106 3.93 6.23 3.38
CA LEU A 106 2.52 6.56 3.59
C LEU A 106 1.67 6.17 2.36
N LEU A 107 2.10 6.56 1.16
CA LEU A 107 1.40 6.22 -0.09
C LEU A 107 1.44 4.72 -0.38
N GLU A 108 2.54 4.03 -0.06
CA GLU A 108 2.62 2.58 -0.17
C GLU A 108 1.56 1.90 0.70
N LYS A 109 1.35 2.37 1.93
CA LYS A 109 0.34 1.84 2.86
C LYS A 109 -1.09 2.19 2.48
N TYR A 110 -1.30 3.36 1.89
CA TYR A 110 -2.59 3.72 1.32
C TYR A 110 -2.96 2.80 0.15
N VAL A 111 -2.01 2.53 -0.74
CA VAL A 111 -2.21 1.61 -1.85
C VAL A 111 -2.45 0.18 -1.34
N ASP A 112 -1.71 -0.27 -0.33
CA ASP A 112 -1.87 -1.61 0.27
C ASP A 112 -3.29 -1.84 0.84
N GLY A 113 -3.91 -0.83 1.46
CA GLY A 113 -5.32 -0.93 1.87
C GLY A 113 -6.29 -0.88 0.68
N LEU A 114 -6.03 -0.03 -0.33
CA LEU A 114 -6.85 0.03 -1.55
C LEU A 114 -6.88 -1.32 -2.29
N TYR A 115 -5.76 -2.06 -2.30
CA TYR A 115 -5.69 -3.45 -2.80
C TYR A 115 -6.74 -4.36 -2.16
N PHE A 116 -6.78 -4.39 -0.82
CA PHE A 116 -7.73 -5.23 -0.10
C PHE A 116 -9.16 -4.76 -0.27
N LEU A 117 -9.38 -3.44 -0.34
CA LEU A 117 -10.70 -2.89 -0.56
C LEU A 117 -11.27 -3.33 -1.92
N PHE A 118 -10.48 -3.27 -3.00
CA PHE A 118 -10.90 -3.83 -4.29
C PHE A 118 -11.10 -5.34 -4.24
N SER A 119 -10.21 -6.07 -3.57
CA SER A 119 -10.28 -7.52 -3.43
C SER A 119 -11.53 -7.98 -2.66
N ILE A 120 -12.02 -7.19 -1.69
CA ILE A 120 -13.28 -7.43 -0.98
C ILE A 120 -14.47 -7.19 -1.91
N GLY A 121 -14.48 -6.10 -2.67
CA GLY A 121 -15.55 -5.84 -3.63
C GLY A 121 -15.68 -6.96 -4.66
N LEU A 122 -14.55 -7.45 -5.18
CA LEU A 122 -14.49 -8.62 -6.06
C LEU A 122 -15.00 -9.90 -5.40
N GLU A 123 -14.64 -10.17 -4.13
CA GLU A 123 -15.10 -11.34 -3.38
C GLU A 123 -16.63 -11.39 -3.28
N GLU A 124 -17.24 -10.23 -3.05
CA GLU A 124 -18.68 -10.08 -2.85
C GLU A 124 -19.45 -9.82 -4.16
N ASN A 125 -18.77 -9.93 -5.31
CA ASN A 125 -19.32 -9.64 -6.63
C ASN A 125 -19.93 -8.22 -6.75
N ILE A 126 -19.40 -7.28 -5.96
CA ILE A 126 -19.70 -5.87 -6.11
C ILE A 126 -18.96 -5.43 -7.37
N GLY A 127 -19.74 -5.07 -8.39
CA GLY A 127 -19.19 -4.52 -9.62
C GLY A 127 -18.44 -3.22 -9.37
N ILE A 128 -17.92 -2.64 -10.44
CA ILE A 128 -17.30 -1.32 -10.33
C ILE A 128 -18.38 -0.32 -9.92
N LEU A 129 -18.07 0.45 -8.89
CA LEU A 129 -18.90 1.56 -8.47
C LEU A 129 -18.78 2.65 -9.55
N ASP A 130 -19.82 2.80 -10.37
CA ASP A 130 -19.85 3.75 -11.48
C ASP A 130 -19.64 5.20 -11.00
N GLU A 131 -20.20 5.52 -9.82
CA GLU A 131 -20.01 6.77 -9.10
C GLU A 131 -19.78 6.45 -7.62
N VAL A 132 -18.68 6.97 -7.07
CA VAL A 132 -18.38 6.90 -5.64
C VAL A 132 -18.47 8.31 -5.09
N ASP A 133 -19.35 8.52 -4.13
CA ASP A 133 -19.38 9.75 -3.34
C ASP A 133 -18.17 9.74 -2.39
N VAL A 134 -17.23 10.65 -2.63
CA VAL A 134 -16.06 10.82 -1.76
C VAL A 134 -16.50 11.55 -0.48
N CYS A 135 -16.19 10.95 0.67
CA CYS A 135 -16.63 11.43 1.98
C CYS A 135 -15.43 11.78 2.85
N GLN A 136 -15.41 12.98 3.42
CA GLN A 136 -14.40 13.45 4.36
C GLN A 136 -15.06 13.82 5.70
N SER A 137 -14.53 13.29 6.80
CA SER A 137 -14.83 13.73 8.16
C SER A 137 -14.11 15.07 8.45
N ASP A 138 -14.38 15.66 9.62
CA ASP A 138 -13.83 16.98 9.99
C ASP A 138 -12.29 17.02 10.05
N ASP A 139 -11.66 15.89 10.37
CA ASP A 139 -10.20 15.76 10.47
C ASP A 139 -9.74 14.32 10.18
N ILE A 140 -8.45 14.15 9.90
CA ILE A 140 -7.86 12.84 9.53
C ILE A 140 -8.00 11.80 10.65
N THR A 141 -7.95 12.21 11.92
CA THR A 141 -8.17 11.28 13.05
C THR A 141 -9.59 10.73 12.99
N SER A 142 -10.57 11.62 12.82
CA SER A 142 -11.99 11.25 12.70
C SER A 142 -12.21 10.34 11.49
N GLN A 143 -11.55 10.62 10.35
CA GLN A 143 -11.58 9.78 9.15
C GLN A 143 -11.07 8.36 9.41
N PHE A 144 -9.93 8.21 10.09
CA PHE A 144 -9.39 6.90 10.46
C PHE A 144 -10.33 6.15 11.41
N LEU A 145 -10.85 6.82 12.43
CA LEU A 145 -11.74 6.20 13.42
C LEU A 145 -13.02 5.69 12.77
N GLU A 146 -13.60 6.49 11.87
CA GLU A 146 -14.79 6.11 11.11
C GLU A 146 -14.51 4.90 10.21
N LEU A 147 -13.40 4.92 9.46
CA LEU A 147 -12.98 3.78 8.65
C LEU A 147 -12.76 2.51 9.49
N PHE A 148 -12.13 2.61 10.66
CA PHE A 148 -11.93 1.45 11.55
C PHE A 148 -13.27 0.86 12.02
N ASP A 149 -14.24 1.71 12.37
CA ASP A 149 -15.56 1.27 12.80
C ASP A 149 -16.33 0.58 11.68
N THR A 150 -16.46 1.24 10.52
CA THR A 150 -17.23 0.71 9.37
C THR A 150 -16.59 -0.55 8.79
N ILE A 151 -15.26 -0.59 8.64
CA ILE A 151 -14.57 -1.79 8.13
C ILE A 151 -14.68 -2.96 9.11
N SER A 152 -14.70 -2.69 10.42
CA SER A 152 -14.91 -3.77 11.41
C SER A 152 -16.30 -4.39 11.30
N ASN A 153 -17.31 -3.61 10.87
CA ASN A 153 -18.69 -4.06 10.69
C ASN A 153 -18.96 -4.66 9.30
N LEU A 154 -18.09 -4.41 8.31
CA LEU A 154 -18.26 -4.85 6.92
C LEU A 154 -18.59 -6.35 6.73
N PRO A 155 -18.01 -7.31 7.49
CA PRO A 155 -18.38 -8.72 7.36
C PRO A 155 -19.83 -9.04 7.75
N TYR A 156 -20.49 -8.14 8.47
CA TYR A 156 -21.89 -8.29 8.91
C TYR A 156 -22.86 -7.54 7.99
N ASP A 157 -22.44 -6.42 7.42
CA ASP A 157 -23.24 -5.62 6.48
C ASP A 157 -22.41 -5.15 5.28
N ILE A 158 -22.44 -5.94 4.21
CA ILE A 158 -21.74 -5.62 2.97
C ILE A 158 -22.33 -4.40 2.24
N SER A 159 -23.54 -3.96 2.59
CA SER A 159 -24.15 -2.78 1.97
C SER A 159 -23.44 -1.47 2.33
N GLU A 160 -22.61 -1.48 3.39
CA GLU A 160 -21.75 -0.35 3.75
C GLU A 160 -20.54 -0.19 2.80
N TYR A 161 -20.23 -1.18 1.96
CA TYR A 161 -19.04 -1.17 1.11
C TYR A 161 -18.88 0.12 0.26
N PRO A 162 -19.92 0.65 -0.44
CA PRO A 162 -19.77 1.89 -1.20
C PRO A 162 -19.43 3.09 -0.32
N TYR A 163 -19.99 3.15 0.90
CA TYR A 163 -19.69 4.21 1.87
C TYR A 163 -18.24 4.12 2.36
N ILE A 164 -17.79 2.92 2.73
CA ILE A 164 -16.39 2.66 3.10
C ILE A 164 -15.46 3.04 1.96
N PHE A 165 -15.83 2.74 0.72
CA PHE A 165 -15.06 3.10 -0.46
C PHE A 165 -14.94 4.63 -0.59
N GLY A 166 -16.04 5.35 -0.42
CA GLY A 166 -16.07 6.82 -0.38
C GLY A 166 -15.19 7.42 0.72
N LEU A 167 -15.26 6.89 1.94
CA LEU A 167 -14.41 7.29 3.06
C LEU A 167 -12.92 6.99 2.80
N TYR A 168 -12.62 5.86 2.16
CA TYR A 168 -11.23 5.48 1.89
C TYR A 168 -10.61 6.41 0.85
N LEU A 169 -11.34 6.75 -0.21
CA LEU A 169 -10.90 7.75 -1.18
C LEU A 169 -10.76 9.14 -0.54
N GLY A 170 -11.69 9.53 0.33
CA GLY A 170 -11.62 10.80 1.06
C GLY A 170 -10.39 10.90 1.94
N LEU A 171 -10.01 9.80 2.61
CA LEU A 171 -8.74 9.73 3.35
C LEU A 171 -7.54 9.99 2.44
N GLY A 172 -7.52 9.42 1.22
CA GLY A 172 -6.45 9.67 0.25
C GLY A 172 -6.31 11.15 -0.11
N GLU A 173 -7.42 11.84 -0.34
CA GLU A 173 -7.45 13.28 -0.59
C GLU A 173 -6.96 14.09 0.63
N MET A 174 -7.41 13.73 1.84
CA MET A 174 -7.00 14.41 3.08
C MET A 174 -5.51 14.22 3.38
N LEU A 175 -4.91 13.10 2.96
CA LEU A 175 -3.47 12.84 3.05
C LEU A 175 -2.67 13.56 1.95
N GLY A 176 -3.35 14.22 1.01
CA GLY A 176 -2.74 15.03 -0.05
C GLY A 176 -2.26 14.23 -1.26
N PHE A 177 -2.76 13.01 -1.45
CA PHE A 177 -2.39 12.19 -2.60
C PHE A 177 -3.13 12.60 -3.86
N THR A 178 -2.40 12.70 -4.96
CA THR A 178 -2.98 12.82 -6.29
C THR A 178 -3.41 11.46 -6.82
N TRP A 179 -4.40 11.45 -7.73
CA TRP A 179 -4.81 10.21 -8.37
C TRP A 179 -3.68 9.59 -9.19
N GLU A 180 -2.85 10.43 -9.81
CA GLU A 180 -1.68 10.01 -10.58
C GLU A 180 -0.68 9.26 -9.69
N GLU A 181 -0.37 9.78 -8.49
CA GLU A 181 0.51 9.09 -7.53
C GLU A 181 -0.07 7.74 -7.07
N ILE A 182 -1.38 7.70 -6.79
CA ILE A 182 -2.07 6.48 -6.40
C ILE A 182 -1.98 5.44 -7.53
N GLU A 183 -2.31 5.83 -8.76
CA GLU A 183 -2.29 4.95 -9.93
C GLU A 183 -0.87 4.41 -10.22
N GLU A 184 0.16 5.27 -10.17
CA GLU A 184 1.54 4.87 -10.39
C GLU A 184 2.05 3.91 -9.30
N SER A 185 1.76 4.21 -8.03
CA SER A 185 2.12 3.37 -6.89
C SER A 185 1.41 2.02 -6.95
N TYR A 186 0.13 2.01 -7.33
CA TYR A 186 -0.64 0.78 -7.55
C TYR A 186 -0.02 -0.07 -8.66
N PHE A 187 0.32 0.49 -9.82
CA PHE A 187 0.97 -0.29 -10.88
C PHE A 187 2.32 -0.84 -10.48
N LYS A 188 3.11 -0.05 -9.74
CA LYS A 188 4.39 -0.53 -9.21
C LYS A 188 4.19 -1.72 -8.29
N LYS A 189 3.26 -1.62 -7.33
CA LYS A 189 2.95 -2.69 -6.38
C LYS A 189 2.41 -3.94 -7.09
N ASN A 190 1.54 -3.78 -8.09
CA ASN A 190 0.98 -4.90 -8.87
C ASN A 190 2.10 -5.68 -9.56
N ARG A 191 3.05 -4.98 -10.20
CA ARG A 191 4.23 -5.60 -10.81
C ARG A 191 5.07 -6.37 -9.80
N GLU A 192 5.39 -5.74 -8.66
CA GLU A 192 6.15 -6.40 -7.58
C GLU A 192 5.45 -7.65 -7.05
N ASN A 193 4.12 -7.62 -6.90
CA ASN A 193 3.34 -8.79 -6.45
C ASN A 193 3.40 -9.93 -7.47
N HIS A 194 3.26 -9.65 -8.77
CA HIS A 194 3.43 -10.68 -9.80
C HIS A 194 4.86 -11.23 -9.86
N GLU A 195 5.88 -10.40 -9.62
CA GLU A 195 7.27 -10.85 -9.50
C GLU A 195 7.47 -11.74 -8.27
N ARG A 196 6.83 -11.44 -7.13
CA ARG A 196 6.85 -12.30 -5.94
C ARG A 196 6.22 -13.66 -6.20
N GLN A 197 5.05 -13.69 -6.84
CA GLN A 197 4.38 -14.93 -7.23
C GLN A 197 5.27 -15.78 -8.17
N ASN A 198 5.98 -15.17 -9.11
CA ASN A 198 6.92 -15.87 -9.99
C ASN A 198 8.11 -16.49 -9.24
N ASN A 199 8.44 -15.99 -8.05
CA ASN A 199 9.58 -16.43 -7.24
C ASN A 199 9.18 -17.36 -6.07
N GLY A 200 7.94 -17.88 -6.07
CA GLY A 200 7.49 -18.92 -5.15
C GLY A 200 7.10 -18.41 -3.76
N TYR A 201 6.32 -17.33 -3.72
CA TYR A 201 5.65 -16.84 -2.52
C TYR A 201 4.81 -17.95 -1.83
#